data_AF-A0A962H4Q7-F1
#
_entry.id   AF-A0A962H4Q7-F1
#
_cell.length_a   1.000
_cell.length_b   1.000
_cell.length_c   1.000
_cell.angle_alpha   90.00
_cell.angle_beta   90.00
_cell.angle_gamma   90.00
#
_symmetry.space_group_name_H-M   'P 1'
#
loop_
_entity.id
_entity.type
_entity.pdbx_description
1 polymer ?
#
loop_
_entity_poly.entity_id
_entity_poly.type
_entity_poly.pdbx_seq_one_letter_code
_entity_poly.pdbx_strand_id
1 'polypeptide(L)'
;KGPGSEGASDKNDFFWKEVFDLFNLVSPTANTTTTVRQHIIKPYYNAGFIWAHKLPGFFQQWKKDFQVLFNSNLRPYGYSSRENTDFRCLDQVALAVTAQRYKEHVEILPQTYNYPIPFRPIMRDRPGHPKFDELVHVHYHKWFQHPGFLDYVTTEEEKKTEQYLWLKEHLPLLPTIDGPFKC
;
A
#
# COMPACT_ATOMS: atom_id res chain seq x y z
N LYS A 1 9.17 6.01 0.06
CA LYS A 1 7.90 6.68 -0.29
C LYS A 1 7.29 6.32 -1.65
N GLY A 2 7.93 5.46 -2.47
CA GLY A 2 7.36 5.10 -3.79
C GLY A 2 7.05 6.36 -4.61
N PRO A 3 5.94 6.42 -5.35
CA PRO A 3 5.54 7.63 -6.07
C PRO A 3 5.03 8.75 -5.16
N GLY A 4 4.92 8.56 -3.84
CA GLY A 4 4.46 9.60 -2.91
C GLY A 4 5.35 10.86 -2.91
N SER A 5 4.73 12.01 -2.64
CA SER A 5 5.37 13.33 -2.55
C SER A 5 5.33 13.86 -1.12
N GLU A 6 6.45 14.39 -0.62
CA GLU A 6 6.58 15.12 0.65
C GLU A 6 6.18 16.61 0.51
N GLY A 7 5.85 17.09 -0.69
CA GLY A 7 5.47 18.48 -0.99
C GLY A 7 6.38 19.13 -2.02
N ALA A 8 6.36 20.46 -2.09
CA ALA A 8 6.94 21.24 -3.20
C ALA A 8 8.44 21.02 -3.48
N SER A 9 9.22 20.57 -2.49
CA SER A 9 10.64 20.25 -2.65
C SER A 9 10.90 18.84 -3.18
N ASP A 10 9.86 18.01 -3.32
CA ASP A 10 9.95 16.63 -3.75
C ASP A 10 9.90 16.52 -5.28
N LYS A 11 10.81 15.73 -5.86
CA LYS A 11 10.80 15.44 -7.31
C LYS A 11 9.49 14.83 -7.83
N ASN A 12 8.73 14.15 -6.96
CA ASN A 12 7.44 13.56 -7.31
C ASN A 12 6.30 14.59 -7.28
N ASP A 13 6.51 15.80 -6.75
CA ASP A 13 5.44 16.77 -6.52
C ASP A 13 4.82 17.27 -7.83
N PHE A 14 5.66 17.48 -8.85
CA PHE A 14 5.20 17.85 -10.19
C PHE A 14 4.19 16.83 -10.73
N PHE A 15 4.49 15.53 -10.63
CA PHE A 15 3.56 14.48 -11.03
C PHE A 15 2.23 14.57 -10.27
N TRP A 16 2.27 14.76 -8.95
CA TRP A 16 1.05 14.86 -8.16
C TRP A 16 0.24 16.10 -8.49
N LYS A 17 0.90 17.24 -8.76
CA LYS A 17 0.22 18.46 -9.20
C LYS A 17 -0.53 18.22 -10.50
N GLU A 18 0.13 17.69 -11.52
CA GLU A 18 -0.49 17.37 -12.82
C GLU A 18 -1.64 16.37 -12.68
N VAL A 19 -1.49 15.37 -11.80
CA VAL A 19 -2.58 14.42 -11.50
C VAL A 19 -3.79 15.14 -10.90
N PHE A 20 -3.61 15.96 -9.86
CA PHE A 20 -4.75 16.65 -9.26
C PHE A 20 -5.38 17.71 -10.20
N ASP A 21 -4.56 18.38 -11.00
CA ASP A 21 -5.00 19.34 -12.02
C ASP A 21 -5.85 18.66 -13.10
N LEU A 22 -5.47 17.45 -13.56
CA LEU A 22 -6.26 16.62 -14.50
C LEU A 22 -7.71 16.38 -14.01
N PHE A 23 -7.91 16.32 -12.69
CA PHE A 23 -9.21 16.08 -12.07
C PHE A 23 -9.91 17.34 -11.56
N ASN A 24 -9.34 18.53 -11.82
CA ASN A 24 -9.78 19.83 -11.31
C ASN A 24 -9.89 19.83 -9.77
N LEU A 25 -8.92 19.22 -9.09
CA LEU A 25 -8.87 19.12 -7.64
C LEU A 25 -7.69 19.92 -7.08
N VAL A 26 -7.88 20.51 -5.90
CA VAL A 26 -6.77 21.11 -5.16
C VAL A 26 -5.89 20.00 -4.60
N SER A 27 -4.61 20.04 -4.96
CA SER A 27 -3.60 19.12 -4.43
C SER A 27 -3.52 19.25 -2.89
N PRO A 28 -3.65 18.16 -2.12
CA PRO A 28 -3.55 18.19 -0.68
C PRO A 28 -2.12 18.50 -0.20
N THR A 29 -1.98 18.98 1.02
CA THR A 29 -0.69 19.10 1.70
C THR A 29 -0.21 17.74 2.22
N ALA A 30 1.09 17.61 2.47
CA ALA A 30 1.65 16.41 3.07
C ALA A 30 1.25 16.30 4.54
N ASN A 31 0.59 15.20 4.91
CA ASN A 31 0.06 14.98 6.26
C ASN A 31 -0.10 13.50 6.64
N THR A 32 0.30 12.57 5.76
CA THR A 32 0.12 11.12 5.97
C THR A 32 1.47 10.44 6.15
N THR A 33 1.66 9.71 7.24
CA THR A 33 2.91 9.00 7.53
C THR A 33 2.93 7.62 6.88
N THR A 34 3.94 7.33 6.06
CA THR A 34 4.12 6.02 5.43
C THR A 34 4.50 4.93 6.44
N THR A 35 3.83 3.78 6.40
CA THR A 35 4.02 2.68 7.36
C THR A 35 5.48 2.18 7.42
N VAL A 36 6.09 1.89 6.26
CA VAL A 36 7.39 1.20 6.23
C VAL A 36 8.56 2.12 6.53
N ARG A 37 8.58 3.35 6.01
CA ARG A 37 9.75 4.25 6.09
C ARG A 37 9.49 5.56 6.85
N GLN A 38 8.27 5.77 7.35
CA GLN A 38 7.89 6.90 8.22
C GLN A 38 8.09 8.30 7.59
N HIS A 39 8.02 8.41 6.25
CA HIS A 39 7.94 9.70 5.56
C HIS A 39 6.54 10.30 5.70
N ILE A 40 6.45 11.63 5.90
CA ILE A 40 5.20 12.39 5.79
C ILE A 40 5.00 12.77 4.33
N ILE A 41 3.93 12.26 3.71
CA ILE A 41 3.61 12.47 2.31
C ILE A 41 2.20 13.04 2.14
N LYS A 42 1.91 13.58 0.95
CA LYS A 42 0.55 13.84 0.49
C LYS A 42 -0.30 12.56 0.62
N PRO A 43 -1.60 12.66 0.97
CA PRO A 43 -2.56 11.57 0.94
C PRO A 43 -2.39 10.61 -0.24
N TYR A 44 -1.76 9.47 0.03
CA TYR A 44 -1.48 8.42 -0.94
C TYR A 44 -1.46 7.09 -0.19
N TYR A 45 -2.32 6.18 -0.61
CA TYR A 45 -2.67 4.99 0.16
C TYR A 45 -2.43 3.72 -0.64
N ASN A 46 -2.05 2.66 0.06
CA ASN A 46 -1.98 1.33 -0.52
C ASN A 46 -3.41 0.78 -0.73
N ALA A 47 -3.72 0.27 -1.92
CA ALA A 47 -5.05 -0.21 -2.29
C ALA A 47 -5.33 -1.67 -1.91
N GLY A 48 -4.41 -2.32 -1.18
CA GLY A 48 -4.50 -3.72 -0.75
C GLY A 48 -5.62 -4.00 0.25
N PHE A 49 -6.11 -2.98 0.95
CA PHE A 49 -7.31 -3.08 1.79
C PHE A 49 -8.05 -1.74 1.81
N ILE A 50 -9.30 -1.75 1.41
CA ILE A 50 -10.19 -0.59 1.41
C ILE A 50 -11.56 -1.05 1.86
N TRP A 51 -12.16 -0.31 2.79
CA TRP A 51 -13.53 -0.54 3.24
C TRP A 51 -14.34 0.73 3.03
N ALA A 52 -15.50 0.59 2.38
CA ALA A 52 -16.43 1.69 2.17
C ALA A 52 -17.78 1.30 2.78
N HIS A 53 -18.22 2.05 3.79
CA HIS A 53 -19.50 1.87 4.45
C HIS A 53 -20.34 3.14 4.30
N LYS A 54 -21.59 2.97 3.84
CA LYS A 54 -22.52 4.09 3.60
C LYS A 54 -21.94 5.19 2.70
N LEU A 55 -21.02 4.83 1.80
CA LEU A 55 -20.40 5.74 0.84
C LEU A 55 -20.76 5.32 -0.59
N PRO A 56 -22.05 5.44 -0.99
CA PRO A 56 -22.50 5.00 -2.30
C PRO A 56 -21.75 5.75 -3.40
N GLY A 57 -21.36 5.05 -4.46
CA GLY A 57 -20.64 5.66 -5.57
C GLY A 57 -19.12 5.69 -5.43
N PHE A 58 -18.54 5.39 -4.24
CA PHE A 58 -17.09 5.49 -4.03
C PHE A 58 -16.30 4.62 -5.02
N PHE A 59 -16.62 3.33 -5.11
CA PHE A 59 -15.93 2.42 -6.03
C PHE A 59 -16.22 2.73 -7.51
N GLN A 60 -17.43 3.23 -7.82
CA GLN A 60 -17.74 3.70 -9.18
C GLN A 60 -16.91 4.92 -9.55
N GLN A 61 -16.74 5.86 -8.62
CA GLN A 61 -15.92 7.05 -8.82
C GLN A 61 -14.44 6.69 -8.94
N TRP A 62 -13.94 5.78 -8.09
CA TRP A 62 -12.57 5.31 -8.18
C TRP A 62 -12.27 4.63 -9.52
N LYS A 63 -13.19 3.80 -10.02
CA LYS A 63 -13.07 3.23 -11.36
C LYS A 63 -13.03 4.31 -12.45
N LYS A 64 -13.89 5.33 -12.38
CA LYS A 64 -13.89 6.45 -13.35
C LYS A 64 -12.57 7.22 -13.30
N ASP A 65 -12.11 7.57 -12.09
CA ASP A 65 -10.85 8.29 -11.89
C ASP A 65 -9.66 7.47 -12.44
N PHE A 66 -9.64 6.15 -12.19
CA PHE A 66 -8.65 5.26 -12.77
C PHE A 66 -8.67 5.27 -14.30
N GLN A 67 -9.84 5.19 -14.92
CA GLN A 67 -9.96 5.19 -16.39
C GLN A 67 -9.46 6.51 -17.00
N VAL A 68 -9.76 7.65 -16.39
CA VAL A 68 -9.24 8.95 -16.84
C VAL A 68 -7.72 9.02 -16.70
N LEU A 69 -7.18 8.63 -15.53
CA LEU A 69 -5.74 8.63 -15.29
C LEU A 69 -4.99 7.65 -16.21
N PHE A 70 -5.56 6.48 -16.47
CA PHE A 70 -4.99 5.50 -17.38
C PHE A 70 -4.80 6.09 -18.79
N ASN A 71 -5.81 6.83 -19.27
CA ASN A 71 -5.84 7.44 -20.59
C ASN A 71 -5.07 8.77 -20.73
N SER A 72 -4.61 9.39 -19.63
CA SER A 72 -3.98 10.72 -19.67
C SER A 72 -2.47 10.72 -19.97
N ASN A 73 -1.85 9.56 -20.12
CA ASN A 73 -0.40 9.37 -20.21
C ASN A 73 0.40 9.85 -18.98
N LEU A 74 -0.23 10.33 -17.90
CA LEU A 74 0.48 10.66 -16.66
C LEU A 74 0.98 9.40 -15.98
N ARG A 75 2.28 9.36 -15.66
CA ARG A 75 2.94 8.20 -15.06
C ARG A 75 3.88 8.62 -13.93
N PRO A 76 3.98 7.82 -12.85
CA PRO A 76 4.90 8.14 -11.76
C PRO A 76 6.36 8.06 -12.23
N TYR A 77 7.09 9.17 -12.05
CA TYR A 77 8.47 9.30 -12.53
C TYR A 77 9.42 8.26 -11.90
N GLY A 78 10.13 7.50 -12.73
CA GLY A 78 11.14 6.54 -12.30
C GLY A 78 10.59 5.32 -11.55
N TYR A 79 9.29 5.03 -11.66
CA TYR A 79 8.64 3.89 -11.00
C TYR A 79 8.01 2.94 -12.01
N SER A 80 8.82 2.01 -12.53
CA SER A 80 8.31 0.89 -13.34
C SER A 80 7.78 -0.25 -12.46
N SER A 81 6.79 -0.98 -12.99
CA SER A 81 6.26 -2.24 -12.47
C SER A 81 7.33 -3.32 -12.50
N ARG A 82 7.05 -4.46 -11.85
CA ARG A 82 7.95 -5.62 -11.93
C ARG A 82 8.11 -6.17 -13.35
N GLU A 83 7.22 -5.79 -14.26
CA GLU A 83 7.22 -6.14 -15.68
C GLU A 83 7.76 -4.98 -16.54
N ASN A 84 8.47 -4.02 -15.93
CA ASN A 84 9.03 -2.83 -16.58
C ASN A 84 8.00 -1.91 -17.27
N THR A 85 6.73 -1.98 -16.87
CA THR A 85 5.69 -1.06 -17.36
C THR A 85 5.55 0.16 -16.45
N ASP A 86 5.19 1.32 -16.96
CA ASP A 86 5.00 2.54 -16.16
C ASP A 86 3.64 2.63 -15.44
N PHE A 87 2.76 1.63 -15.61
CA PHE A 87 1.42 1.56 -15.00
C PHE A 87 1.41 1.24 -13.51
N ARG A 88 2.58 1.17 -12.87
CA ARG A 88 2.68 0.76 -11.47
C ARG A 88 1.93 1.71 -10.55
N CYS A 89 1.08 1.14 -9.69
CA CYS A 89 0.33 1.85 -8.66
C CYS A 89 -0.67 2.90 -9.19
N LEU A 90 -1.06 2.89 -10.47
CA LEU A 90 -2.05 3.85 -10.99
C LEU A 90 -3.42 3.69 -10.31
N ASP A 91 -3.78 2.48 -9.89
CA ASP A 91 -4.93 2.21 -9.04
C ASP A 91 -4.86 2.98 -7.72
N GLN A 92 -3.69 3.00 -7.08
CA GLN A 92 -3.45 3.72 -5.82
C GLN A 92 -3.38 5.25 -6.02
N VAL A 93 -2.86 5.70 -7.17
CA VAL A 93 -2.88 7.14 -7.52
C VAL A 93 -4.32 7.60 -7.77
N ALA A 94 -5.10 6.83 -8.51
CA ALA A 94 -6.53 7.09 -8.69
C ALA A 94 -7.28 7.06 -7.35
N LEU A 95 -6.91 6.16 -6.43
CA LEU A 95 -7.49 6.12 -5.09
C LEU A 95 -7.23 7.42 -4.32
N ALA A 96 -6.03 7.99 -4.42
CA ALA A 96 -5.71 9.27 -3.77
C ALA A 96 -6.57 10.42 -4.32
N VAL A 97 -6.79 10.46 -5.64
CA VAL A 97 -7.70 11.41 -6.29
C VAL A 97 -9.13 11.23 -5.78
N THR A 98 -9.65 10.00 -5.77
CA THR A 98 -11.01 9.73 -5.29
C THR A 98 -11.14 10.07 -3.82
N ALA A 99 -10.20 9.63 -2.96
CA ALA A 99 -10.19 9.92 -1.54
C ALA A 99 -10.20 11.43 -1.25
N GLN A 100 -9.52 12.23 -2.06
CA GLN A 100 -9.54 13.70 -1.92
C GLN A 100 -10.94 14.30 -2.13
N ARG A 101 -11.76 13.72 -3.01
CA ARG A 101 -13.17 14.14 -3.20
C ARG A 101 -14.02 13.84 -1.97
N TYR A 102 -13.69 12.77 -1.25
CA TYR A 102 -14.38 12.31 -0.05
C TYR A 102 -13.60 12.60 1.23
N LYS A 103 -12.66 13.56 1.23
CA LYS A 103 -11.67 13.75 2.31
C LYS A 103 -12.28 13.89 3.71
N GLU A 104 -13.51 14.39 3.81
CA GLU A 104 -14.25 14.57 5.07
C GLU A 104 -14.84 13.25 5.62
N HIS A 105 -14.78 12.18 4.82
CA HIS A 105 -15.31 10.84 5.11
C HIS A 105 -14.25 9.75 5.01
N VAL A 106 -12.97 10.12 4.87
CA VAL A 106 -11.86 9.18 4.78
C VAL A 106 -11.16 9.10 6.13
N GLU A 107 -11.09 7.88 6.65
CA GLU A 107 -10.31 7.56 7.85
C GLU A 107 -9.19 6.57 7.51
N ILE A 108 -8.03 6.75 8.13
CA ILE A 108 -6.91 5.84 7.99
C ILE A 108 -7.05 4.74 9.04
N LEU A 109 -7.24 3.50 8.59
CA LEU A 109 -7.31 2.35 9.47
C LEU A 109 -5.96 2.08 10.16
N PRO A 110 -5.97 1.44 11.35
CA PRO A 110 -4.76 0.96 11.99
C PRO A 110 -3.93 0.07 11.05
N GLN A 111 -2.60 0.09 11.22
CA GLN A 111 -1.68 -0.67 10.37
C GLN A 111 -1.91 -2.19 10.38
N THR A 112 -2.72 -2.71 11.32
CA THR A 112 -3.11 -4.13 11.40
C THR A 112 -4.07 -4.58 10.29
N TYR A 113 -4.74 -3.66 9.58
CA TYR A 113 -5.72 -3.98 8.52
C TYR A 113 -5.13 -4.02 7.10
N ASN A 114 -3.90 -3.56 6.90
CA ASN A 114 -3.21 -3.67 5.61
C ASN A 114 -1.72 -3.85 5.85
N TYR A 115 -1.37 -4.79 6.73
CA TYR A 115 -0.02 -4.90 7.26
C TYR A 115 0.95 -5.46 6.22
N PRO A 116 1.99 -4.71 5.80
CA PRO A 116 2.84 -5.15 4.71
C PRO A 116 3.91 -6.12 5.25
N ILE A 117 3.50 -7.38 5.43
CA ILE A 117 4.28 -8.44 6.08
C ILE A 117 5.73 -8.63 5.58
N PRO A 118 6.09 -8.39 4.29
CA PRO A 118 7.48 -8.49 3.86
C PRO A 118 8.42 -7.50 4.55
N PHE A 119 7.88 -6.38 5.01
CA PHE A 119 8.66 -5.37 5.73
C PHE A 119 8.64 -5.57 7.25
N ARG A 120 8.04 -6.66 7.75
CA ARG A 120 8.04 -6.97 9.19
C ARG A 120 9.45 -6.98 9.81
N PRO A 121 10.48 -7.60 9.20
CA PRO A 121 11.81 -7.66 9.82
C PRO A 121 12.44 -6.30 10.14
N ILE A 122 12.07 -5.24 9.42
CA ILE A 122 12.59 -3.87 9.63
C ILE A 122 11.62 -2.95 10.39
N MET A 123 10.44 -3.47 10.74
CA MET A 123 9.36 -2.74 11.40
C MET A 123 9.13 -3.22 12.83
N ARG A 124 9.32 -4.51 13.11
CA ARG A 124 8.87 -5.18 14.34
C ARG A 124 9.44 -4.61 15.64
N ASP A 125 10.62 -4.02 15.60
CA ASP A 125 11.30 -3.47 16.78
C ASP A 125 10.93 -2.01 17.07
N ARG A 126 9.96 -1.45 16.32
CA ARG A 126 9.52 -0.05 16.54
C ARG A 126 8.59 0.06 17.75
N PRO A 127 8.63 1.20 18.47
CA PRO A 127 7.66 1.46 19.54
C PRO A 127 6.22 1.34 19.04
N GLY A 128 5.39 0.60 19.78
CA GLY A 128 3.97 0.41 19.45
C GLY A 128 3.70 -0.41 18.17
N HIS A 129 4.70 -1.15 17.67
CA HIS A 129 4.50 -2.05 16.55
C HIS A 129 3.55 -3.20 16.96
N PRO A 130 2.52 -3.55 16.16
CA PRO A 130 1.60 -4.63 16.48
C PRO A 130 2.31 -5.98 16.55
N LYS A 131 1.83 -6.85 17.45
CA LYS A 131 2.26 -8.24 17.48
C LYS A 131 1.70 -9.00 16.27
N PHE A 132 2.28 -10.16 15.98
CA PHE A 132 1.85 -10.96 14.84
C PHE A 132 0.41 -11.46 14.96
N ASP A 133 -0.01 -11.85 16.15
CA ASP A 133 -1.36 -12.30 16.50
C ASP A 133 -2.40 -11.17 16.57
N GLU A 134 -1.95 -9.90 16.59
CA GLU A 134 -2.81 -8.70 16.51
C GLU A 134 -3.10 -8.27 15.06
N LEU A 135 -2.47 -8.90 14.07
CA LEU A 135 -2.67 -8.58 12.66
C LEU A 135 -4.05 -9.09 12.19
N VAL A 136 -4.87 -8.17 11.65
CA VAL A 136 -6.21 -8.50 11.14
C VAL A 136 -6.16 -8.91 9.68
N HIS A 137 -5.35 -8.21 8.88
CA HIS A 137 -5.16 -8.50 7.47
C HIS A 137 -3.72 -8.15 7.03
N VAL A 138 -3.09 -9.08 6.32
CA VAL A 138 -1.70 -8.98 5.88
C VAL A 138 -1.61 -8.77 4.37
N HIS A 139 -0.84 -7.76 3.95
CA HIS A 139 -0.51 -7.51 2.56
C HIS A 139 0.76 -8.27 2.17
N TYR A 140 0.59 -9.47 1.61
CA TYR A 140 1.67 -10.41 1.31
C TYR A 140 2.15 -10.39 -0.14
N HIS A 141 1.45 -9.73 -1.07
CA HIS A 141 1.76 -9.75 -2.51
C HIS A 141 2.01 -11.19 -3.03
N LYS A 142 3.24 -11.50 -3.48
CA LYS A 142 3.66 -12.83 -3.94
C LYS A 142 4.52 -13.57 -2.91
N TRP A 143 4.75 -12.99 -1.73
CA TRP A 143 5.71 -13.52 -0.76
C TRP A 143 5.24 -14.81 -0.10
N PHE A 144 3.94 -14.98 0.04
CA PHE A 144 3.36 -16.24 0.49
C PHE A 144 3.54 -17.39 -0.52
N GLN A 145 3.99 -17.12 -1.75
CA GLN A 145 4.39 -18.15 -2.71
C GLN A 145 5.84 -18.63 -2.48
N HIS A 146 6.60 -17.96 -1.62
CA HIS A 146 7.99 -18.31 -1.38
C HIS A 146 8.10 -19.27 -0.19
N PRO A 147 8.61 -20.51 -0.39
CA PRO A 147 8.83 -21.44 0.71
C PRO A 147 9.68 -20.79 1.82
N GLY A 148 9.30 -21.00 3.08
CA GLY A 148 10.02 -20.49 4.26
C GLY A 148 9.85 -18.99 4.54
N PHE A 149 9.11 -18.23 3.73
CA PHE A 149 8.94 -16.79 3.95
C PHE A 149 8.29 -16.46 5.30
N LEU A 150 7.27 -17.23 5.70
CA LEU A 150 6.59 -17.01 6.98
C LEU A 150 7.57 -17.12 8.17
N ASP A 151 8.45 -18.10 8.13
CA ASP A 151 9.47 -18.34 9.17
C ASP A 151 10.51 -17.21 9.21
N TYR A 152 10.80 -16.61 8.05
CA TYR A 152 11.73 -15.49 7.92
C TYR A 152 11.18 -14.20 8.55
N VAL A 153 9.87 -13.94 8.40
CA VAL A 153 9.24 -12.70 8.89
C VAL A 153 8.72 -12.80 10.33
N THR A 154 8.77 -13.96 10.95
CA THR A 154 8.30 -14.21 12.33
C THR A 154 9.44 -14.51 13.29
N THR A 155 9.22 -14.22 14.57
CA THR A 155 10.12 -14.57 15.67
C THR A 155 9.75 -15.94 16.27
N GLU A 156 10.66 -16.55 17.03
CA GLU A 156 10.40 -17.85 17.68
C GLU A 156 9.19 -17.84 18.62
N GLU A 157 8.86 -16.69 19.22
CA GLU A 157 7.66 -16.59 20.05
C GLU A 157 6.38 -16.53 19.21
N GLU A 158 6.41 -15.80 18.10
CA GLU A 158 5.26 -15.71 17.18
C GLU A 158 4.96 -17.03 16.50
N LYS A 159 5.97 -17.88 16.31
CA LYS A 159 5.81 -19.24 15.77
C LYS A 159 4.94 -20.15 16.64
N LYS A 160 4.65 -19.75 17.89
CA LYS A 160 3.77 -20.48 18.82
C LYS A 160 2.32 -20.02 18.75
N THR A 161 2.02 -18.95 18.03
CA THR A 161 0.66 -18.39 17.92
C THR A 161 -0.22 -19.26 17.02
N GLU A 162 -1.53 -19.30 17.30
CA GLU A 162 -2.51 -20.02 16.48
C GLU A 162 -2.50 -19.53 15.02
N GLN A 163 -2.39 -18.21 14.83
CA GLN A 163 -2.34 -17.57 13.51
C GLN A 163 -1.13 -18.03 12.71
N TYR A 164 0.04 -18.15 13.34
CA TYR A 164 1.23 -18.66 12.66
C TYR A 164 1.06 -20.12 12.28
N LEU A 165 0.62 -20.96 13.22
CA LEU A 165 0.46 -22.39 12.99
C LEU A 165 -0.54 -22.64 11.85
N TRP A 166 -1.67 -21.93 11.87
CA TRP A 166 -2.65 -21.98 10.78
C TRP A 166 -2.05 -21.54 9.45
N LEU A 167 -1.35 -20.40 9.39
CA LEU A 167 -0.70 -19.96 8.14
C LEU A 167 0.36 -20.95 7.66
N LYS A 168 1.14 -21.55 8.57
CA LYS A 168 2.21 -22.50 8.25
C LYS A 168 1.68 -23.75 7.55
N GLU A 169 0.47 -24.20 7.91
CA GLU A 169 -0.20 -25.33 7.26
C GLU A 169 -0.67 -25.04 5.83
N HIS A 170 -0.90 -23.76 5.50
CA HIS A 170 -1.48 -23.34 4.21
C HIS A 170 -0.46 -22.72 3.25
N LEU A 171 0.77 -22.48 3.71
CA LEU A 171 1.83 -21.84 2.94
C LEU A 171 2.96 -22.83 2.59
N PRO A 172 3.61 -22.70 1.42
CA PRO A 172 3.46 -21.62 0.45
C PRO A 172 2.22 -21.77 -0.45
N LEU A 173 1.70 -20.64 -0.94
CA LEU A 173 0.68 -20.60 -1.99
C LEU A 173 1.27 -21.04 -3.33
N LEU A 174 0.46 -21.75 -4.14
CA LEU A 174 0.86 -22.19 -5.47
C LEU A 174 0.53 -21.13 -6.55
N PRO A 175 1.32 -21.02 -7.63
CA PRO A 175 2.61 -21.68 -7.82
C PRO A 175 3.68 -21.10 -6.89
N THR A 176 4.69 -21.90 -6.54
CA THR A 176 5.81 -21.43 -5.71
C THR A 176 6.79 -20.55 -6.51
N ILE A 177 7.53 -19.70 -5.79
CA ILE A 177 8.59 -18.86 -6.36
C ILE A 177 9.87 -19.09 -5.56
N ASP A 178 10.99 -19.28 -6.27
CA ASP A 178 12.32 -19.47 -5.69
C ASP A 178 13.16 -18.18 -5.73
N GLY A 179 14.21 -18.13 -4.92
CA GLY A 179 15.19 -17.05 -4.89
C GLY A 179 15.50 -16.56 -3.48
N PRO A 180 16.23 -15.45 -3.33
CA PRO A 180 16.43 -14.80 -2.04
C PRO A 180 15.25 -13.87 -1.69
N PHE A 181 15.00 -13.69 -0.39
CA PHE A 181 14.06 -12.70 0.12
C PHE A 181 14.57 -11.26 -0.11
N LYS A 182 14.29 -10.68 -1.28
CA LYS A 182 14.57 -9.28 -1.60
C LYS A 182 13.39 -8.38 -1.16
N CYS A 183 13.31 -8.06 0.13
CA CYS A 183 12.33 -7.11 0.67
C CYS A 183 12.75 -5.65 0.44
#